data_AF-A0A3D4SYL7-F1
#
_entry.id   AF-A0A3D4SYL7-F1
#
_cell.length_a   1.000
_cell.length_b   1.000
_cell.length_c   1.000
_cell.angle_alpha   90.00
_cell.angle_beta   90.00
_cell.angle_gamma   90.00
#
_symmetry.space_group_name_H-M   'P 1'
#
loop_
_entity.id
_entity.type
_entity.pdbx_description
1 polymer ?
#
loop_
_entity_poly.entity_id
_entity_poly.type
_entity_poly.pdbx_seq_one_letter_code
_entity_poly.pdbx_strand_id
1 'polypeptide(L)'
;MFLGLTHSRQCKVRFDSGELEGLEDWVVTRDLACRWGERRALVRDEERAAKMAAEDEGVWDEVTEEAISTVMVASGEYMGFGRVWSGDPVTAQRYWDRGGLTGTPLEYDSVNYRDRFGAWNLWYATALKAAQSFAPAESELVDLYLRGIEEELKAEGFEPGNRFSHDLLRKWAPSHALVRAWSQVPRGIAAENEITRLRSVVSQAVRFLRDAGEERKAD
;
A
#
# COMPACT_ATOMS: atom_id res chain seq x y z
N MET A 1 -37.44 -2.70 0.43
CA MET A 1 -37.76 -3.38 -0.85
C MET A 1 -38.08 -2.35 -1.93
N PHE A 2 -37.23 -2.23 -2.94
CA PHE A 2 -37.46 -1.36 -4.12
C PHE A 2 -38.47 -2.04 -5.06
N LEU A 3 -39.57 -1.36 -5.38
CA LEU A 3 -40.69 -1.91 -6.15
C LEU A 3 -40.62 -1.63 -7.67
N GLY A 4 -39.51 -1.06 -8.17
CA GLY A 4 -39.29 -0.90 -9.61
C GLY A 4 -39.95 0.32 -10.29
N LEU A 5 -40.89 1.00 -9.61
CA LEU A 5 -41.50 2.23 -10.12
C LEU A 5 -40.60 3.42 -9.81
N THR A 6 -40.03 4.02 -10.85
CA THR A 6 -39.27 5.27 -10.78
C THR A 6 -40.07 6.42 -11.39
N HIS A 7 -40.26 7.49 -10.65
CA HIS A 7 -40.87 8.73 -11.14
C HIS A 7 -40.08 9.92 -10.60
N SER A 8 -39.65 10.84 -11.46
CA SER A 8 -38.99 12.10 -11.07
C SER A 8 -37.89 11.98 -9.99
N ARG A 9 -36.90 11.08 -10.17
CA ARG A 9 -35.78 10.82 -9.24
C ARG A 9 -36.16 10.20 -7.89
N GLN A 10 -37.41 9.77 -7.75
CA GLN A 10 -37.87 9.00 -6.60
C GLN A 10 -38.19 7.58 -7.03
N CYS A 11 -38.12 6.68 -6.06
CA CYS A 11 -38.53 5.30 -6.23
C CYS A 11 -39.40 4.86 -5.07
N LYS A 12 -40.38 4.02 -5.40
CA LYS A 12 -41.23 3.41 -4.40
C LYS A 12 -40.47 2.31 -3.66
N VAL A 13 -40.41 2.43 -2.34
CA VAL A 13 -39.84 1.43 -1.44
C VAL A 13 -40.91 0.89 -0.50
N ARG A 14 -40.75 -0.35 -0.06
CA ARG A 14 -41.48 -0.96 1.06
C ARG A 14 -40.51 -1.31 2.18
N PHE A 15 -40.82 -0.96 3.42
CA PHE A 15 -39.97 -1.30 4.56
C PHE A 15 -40.14 -2.79 4.93
N ASP A 16 -39.03 -3.49 5.11
CA ASP A 16 -38.99 -4.95 5.36
C ASP A 16 -38.95 -5.29 6.87
N SER A 17 -38.63 -4.31 7.72
CA SER A 17 -38.49 -4.50 9.16
C SER A 17 -38.53 -3.15 9.89
N GLY A 18 -38.72 -3.17 11.21
CA GLY A 18 -38.71 -1.99 12.08
C GLY A 18 -40.10 -1.35 12.25
N GLU A 19 -40.15 -0.13 12.79
CA GLU A 19 -41.42 0.54 13.11
C GLU A 19 -42.33 0.81 11.89
N LEU A 20 -41.74 0.81 10.68
CA LEU A 20 -42.46 1.07 9.43
C LEU A 20 -42.73 -0.20 8.61
N GLU A 21 -42.54 -1.39 9.18
CA GLU A 21 -42.67 -2.66 8.45
C GLU A 21 -43.98 -2.76 7.65
N GLY A 22 -43.87 -3.14 6.37
CA GLY A 22 -45.00 -3.27 5.46
C GLY A 22 -45.48 -1.97 4.82
N LEU A 23 -45.08 -0.80 5.34
CA LEU A 23 -45.42 0.50 4.73
C LEU A 23 -44.64 0.73 3.44
N GLU A 24 -45.26 1.52 2.55
CA GLU A 24 -44.67 1.94 1.28
C GLU A 24 -44.46 3.45 1.28
N ASP A 25 -43.31 3.89 0.78
CA ASP A 25 -42.94 5.30 0.70
C ASP A 25 -42.17 5.60 -0.60
N TRP A 26 -42.08 6.88 -0.96
CA TRP A 26 -41.30 7.38 -2.08
C TRP A 26 -40.02 8.04 -1.56
N VAL A 27 -38.90 7.37 -1.76
CA VAL A 27 -37.57 7.89 -1.37
C VAL A 27 -36.80 8.37 -2.59
N VAL A 28 -35.92 9.34 -2.38
CA VAL A 28 -35.04 9.83 -3.44
C VAL A 28 -34.04 8.73 -3.77
N THR A 29 -33.85 8.44 -5.05
CA THR A 29 -32.99 7.31 -5.48
C THR A 29 -31.54 7.46 -5.03
N ARG A 30 -31.07 8.69 -4.77
CA ARG A 30 -29.72 8.96 -4.25
C ARG A 30 -29.53 8.53 -2.80
N ASP A 31 -30.62 8.40 -2.05
CA ASP A 31 -30.59 8.03 -0.63
C ASP A 31 -30.62 6.49 -0.47
N LEU A 32 -30.71 5.74 -1.57
CA LEU A 32 -30.63 4.29 -1.57
C LEU A 32 -29.18 3.79 -1.63
N ALA A 33 -28.81 2.93 -0.69
CA ALA A 33 -27.49 2.27 -0.70
C ALA A 33 -27.34 1.23 -1.83
N CYS A 34 -28.39 0.43 -2.09
CA CYS A 34 -28.41 -0.55 -3.18
C CYS A 34 -29.84 -0.93 -3.57
N ARG A 35 -29.97 -1.69 -4.68
CA ARG A 35 -31.25 -2.31 -5.04
C ARG A 35 -31.52 -3.51 -4.15
N TRP A 36 -32.80 -3.87 -3.99
CA TRP A 36 -33.19 -5.02 -3.16
C TRP A 36 -32.51 -6.33 -3.57
N GLY A 37 -32.41 -6.60 -4.88
CA GLY A 37 -31.72 -7.79 -5.39
C GLY A 37 -30.23 -7.84 -5.06
N GLU A 38 -29.62 -6.69 -4.75
CA GLU A 38 -28.20 -6.54 -4.41
C GLU A 38 -27.96 -6.55 -2.88
N ARG A 39 -29.02 -6.53 -2.05
CA ARG A 39 -28.92 -6.47 -0.58
C ARG A 39 -27.94 -7.51 -0.03
N ARG A 40 -28.04 -8.77 -0.48
CA ARG A 40 -27.15 -9.85 0.00
C ARG A 40 -25.70 -9.67 -0.43
N ALA A 41 -25.44 -9.01 -1.55
CA ALA A 41 -24.08 -8.69 -1.98
C ALA A 41 -23.52 -7.54 -1.14
N LEU A 42 -24.30 -6.46 -0.96
CA LEU A 42 -23.94 -5.34 -0.09
C LEU A 42 -23.61 -5.79 1.33
N VAL A 43 -24.49 -6.55 1.98
CA VAL A 43 -24.27 -7.03 3.36
C VAL A 43 -22.99 -7.87 3.47
N ARG A 44 -22.70 -8.72 2.48
CA ARG A 44 -21.45 -9.50 2.44
C ARG A 44 -20.21 -8.62 2.29
N ASP A 45 -20.29 -7.55 1.49
CA ASP A 45 -19.20 -6.58 1.35
C ASP A 45 -18.97 -5.84 2.67
N GLU A 46 -20.04 -5.43 3.37
CA GLU A 46 -19.97 -4.78 4.68
C GLU A 46 -19.38 -5.69 5.77
N GLU A 47 -19.79 -6.95 5.82
CA GLU A 47 -19.23 -7.95 6.73
C GLU A 47 -17.73 -8.16 6.51
N ARG A 48 -17.29 -8.20 5.24
CA ARG A 48 -15.87 -8.33 4.88
C ARG A 48 -15.07 -7.09 5.21
N ALA A 49 -15.62 -5.90 4.95
CA ALA A 49 -15.01 -4.63 5.34
C ALA A 49 -14.85 -4.54 6.86
N ALA A 50 -15.87 -4.92 7.63
CA ALA A 50 -15.81 -4.95 9.09
C ALA A 50 -14.76 -5.95 9.61
N LYS A 51 -14.69 -7.14 9.00
CA LYS A 51 -13.64 -8.13 9.32
C LYS A 51 -12.25 -7.55 9.06
N MET A 52 -12.03 -6.94 7.91
CA MET A 52 -10.73 -6.32 7.56
C MET A 52 -10.34 -5.22 8.55
N ALA A 53 -11.27 -4.33 8.89
CA ALA A 53 -11.02 -3.27 9.86
C ALA A 53 -10.68 -3.80 11.26
N ALA A 54 -11.26 -4.93 11.67
CA ALA A 54 -10.93 -5.58 12.93
C ALA A 54 -9.51 -6.16 12.95
N GLU A 55 -9.04 -6.69 11.82
CA GLU A 55 -7.67 -7.21 11.69
C GLU A 55 -6.62 -6.08 11.67
N ASP A 56 -6.96 -4.90 11.14
CA ASP A 56 -6.07 -3.73 11.12
C ASP A 56 -5.70 -3.22 12.51
N GLU A 57 -6.61 -3.30 13.49
CA GLU A 57 -6.45 -2.67 14.81
C GLU A 57 -5.20 -3.15 15.57
N GLY A 58 -4.73 -4.37 15.29
CA GLY A 58 -3.55 -4.96 15.93
C GLY A 58 -2.22 -4.70 15.24
N VAL A 59 -2.22 -4.20 14.00
CA VAL A 59 -1.00 -4.09 13.15
C VAL A 59 -0.78 -2.70 12.56
N TRP A 60 -1.78 -1.82 12.64
CA TRP A 60 -1.75 -0.51 12.05
C TRP A 60 -0.94 0.51 12.87
N ASP A 61 -0.17 1.33 12.17
CA ASP A 61 0.42 2.56 12.72
C ASP A 61 0.50 3.67 11.66
N GLU A 62 0.38 4.93 12.08
CA GLU A 62 0.31 6.10 11.17
C GLU A 62 1.59 6.29 10.35
N VAL A 63 2.76 5.98 10.92
CA VAL A 63 4.05 6.17 10.23
C VAL A 63 4.22 5.17 9.09
N THR A 64 3.84 3.92 9.33
CA THR A 64 3.88 2.87 8.32
C THR A 64 2.78 3.06 7.28
N GLU A 65 1.57 3.50 7.63
CA GLU A 65 0.53 3.88 6.65
C GLU A 65 1.05 4.95 5.69
N GLU A 66 1.61 6.03 6.23
CA GLU A 66 2.17 7.13 5.42
C GLU A 66 3.35 6.63 4.57
N ALA A 67 4.18 5.73 5.08
CA ALA A 67 5.28 5.13 4.31
C ALA A 67 4.76 4.25 3.16
N ILE A 68 3.72 3.44 3.38
CA ILE A 68 3.07 2.65 2.32
C ILE A 68 2.50 3.58 1.26
N SER A 69 1.75 4.61 1.68
CA SER A 69 1.16 5.61 0.78
C SER A 69 2.24 6.30 -0.05
N THR A 70 3.33 6.73 0.57
CA THR A 70 4.47 7.34 -0.12
C THR A 70 5.05 6.44 -1.21
N VAL A 71 5.28 5.16 -0.92
CA VAL A 71 5.81 4.20 -1.92
C VAL A 71 4.80 3.93 -3.04
N MET A 72 3.53 3.77 -2.69
CA MET A 72 2.47 3.53 -3.68
C MET A 72 2.28 4.74 -4.61
N VAL A 73 2.34 5.97 -4.09
CA VAL A 73 2.28 7.17 -4.92
C VAL A 73 3.53 7.31 -5.78
N ALA A 74 4.72 7.02 -5.22
CA ALA A 74 5.97 7.04 -5.99
C ALA A 74 5.92 6.15 -7.24
N SER A 75 5.18 5.03 -7.18
CA SER A 75 5.03 4.08 -8.31
C SER A 75 4.48 4.68 -9.60
N GLY A 76 3.81 5.84 -9.52
CA GLY A 76 3.16 6.52 -10.65
C GLY A 76 1.80 5.94 -11.05
N GLU A 77 1.34 4.88 -10.40
CA GLU A 77 0.07 4.20 -10.70
C GLU A 77 -1.15 4.82 -9.98
N TYR A 78 -0.96 6.00 -9.35
CA TYR A 78 -1.92 6.74 -8.51
C TYR A 78 -2.79 5.84 -7.61
N MET A 79 -2.18 5.37 -6.52
CA MET A 79 -2.88 4.69 -5.44
C MET A 79 -2.54 5.39 -4.13
N GLY A 80 -3.37 6.36 -3.73
CA GLY A 80 -3.34 6.86 -2.36
C GLY A 80 -3.73 5.72 -1.44
N PHE A 81 -2.91 5.43 -0.44
CA PHE A 81 -3.20 4.39 0.55
C PHE A 81 -3.68 5.06 1.83
N GLY A 82 -4.85 4.64 2.31
CA GLY A 82 -5.22 4.78 3.72
C GLY A 82 -5.13 3.41 4.38
N ARG A 83 -5.93 3.13 5.41
CA ARG A 83 -5.96 1.79 6.04
C ARG A 83 -6.20 0.61 5.09
N VAL A 84 -6.89 0.84 3.97
CA VAL A 84 -7.20 -0.19 2.97
C VAL A 84 -6.68 0.22 1.60
N TRP A 85 -6.04 -0.72 0.92
CA TRP A 85 -5.68 -0.56 -0.48
C TRP A 85 -6.86 -1.02 -1.35
N SER A 86 -7.66 -0.06 -1.81
CA SER A 86 -8.79 -0.31 -2.71
C SER A 86 -8.45 0.13 -4.13
N GLY A 87 -8.69 -0.73 -5.12
CA GLY A 87 -8.33 -0.41 -6.50
C GLY A 87 -8.84 -1.41 -7.52
N ASP A 88 -8.59 -1.10 -8.79
CA ASP A 88 -8.88 -2.03 -9.87
C ASP A 88 -7.85 -3.19 -9.88
N PRO A 89 -8.25 -4.40 -10.29
CA PRO A 89 -7.37 -5.56 -10.30
C PRO A 89 -6.10 -5.42 -11.15
N VAL A 90 -6.16 -4.64 -12.24
CA VAL A 90 -5.06 -4.54 -13.20
C VAL A 90 -3.93 -3.71 -12.62
N THR A 91 -4.26 -2.54 -12.06
CA THR A 91 -3.29 -1.67 -11.41
C THR A 91 -2.69 -2.33 -10.18
N ALA A 92 -3.53 -3.00 -9.36
CA ALA A 92 -3.06 -3.71 -8.18
C ALA A 92 -2.10 -4.86 -8.51
N GLN A 93 -2.44 -5.68 -9.52
CA GLN A 93 -1.58 -6.76 -9.97
C GLN A 93 -0.26 -6.24 -10.54
N ARG A 94 -0.29 -5.16 -11.34
CA ARG A 94 0.92 -4.59 -11.92
C ARG A 94 1.88 -4.07 -10.84
N TYR A 95 1.36 -3.40 -9.82
CA TYR A 95 2.17 -2.95 -8.67
C TYR A 95 2.79 -4.15 -7.92
N TRP A 96 2.00 -5.21 -7.70
CA TRP A 96 2.47 -6.47 -7.10
C TRP A 96 3.61 -7.12 -7.90
N ASP A 97 3.44 -7.20 -9.23
CA ASP A 97 4.42 -7.79 -10.14
C ASP A 97 5.72 -6.99 -10.21
N ARG A 98 5.62 -5.64 -10.21
CA ARG A 98 6.79 -4.74 -10.16
C ARG A 98 7.61 -4.91 -8.88
N GLY A 99 6.95 -5.24 -7.78
CA GLY A 99 7.62 -5.65 -6.53
C GLY A 99 8.25 -7.05 -6.56
N GLY A 100 8.15 -7.78 -7.68
CA GLY A 100 8.71 -9.13 -7.84
C GLY A 100 7.96 -10.21 -7.04
N LEU A 101 6.72 -9.94 -6.64
CA LEU A 101 5.91 -10.89 -5.87
C LEU A 101 5.17 -11.86 -6.79
N THR A 102 5.04 -13.11 -6.36
CA THR A 102 4.34 -14.16 -7.12
C THR A 102 2.86 -14.21 -6.73
N GLY A 103 2.02 -14.73 -7.64
CA GLY A 103 0.58 -14.88 -7.39
C GLY A 103 -0.17 -13.55 -7.54
N THR A 104 -1.33 -13.44 -6.90
CA THR A 104 -2.15 -12.22 -6.90
C THR A 104 -2.19 -11.58 -5.52
N PRO A 105 -2.25 -10.25 -5.42
CA PRO A 105 -2.42 -9.60 -4.11
C PRO A 105 -3.75 -10.00 -3.47
N LEU A 106 -4.80 -10.28 -4.25
CA LEU A 106 -6.08 -10.76 -3.72
C LEU A 106 -5.96 -12.09 -2.98
N GLU A 107 -5.10 -13.01 -3.45
CA GLU A 107 -4.92 -14.34 -2.85
C GLU A 107 -3.84 -14.37 -1.75
N TYR A 108 -3.09 -13.29 -1.58
CA TYR A 108 -2.02 -13.20 -0.59
C TYR A 108 -2.52 -13.39 0.85
N ASP A 109 -3.69 -12.84 1.17
CA ASP A 109 -4.31 -12.99 2.48
C ASP A 109 -5.82 -13.24 2.36
N SER A 110 -6.35 -14.11 3.22
CA SER A 110 -7.77 -14.47 3.27
C SER A 110 -8.71 -13.33 3.69
N VAL A 111 -8.16 -12.25 4.26
CA VAL A 111 -8.89 -11.03 4.61
C VAL A 111 -9.18 -10.18 3.38
N ASN A 112 -8.34 -10.27 2.34
CA ASN A 112 -8.54 -9.56 1.08
C ASN A 112 -9.82 -10.06 0.41
N TYR A 113 -10.53 -9.16 -0.26
CA TYR A 113 -11.74 -9.54 -0.95
C TYR A 113 -12.02 -8.68 -2.17
N ARG A 114 -12.78 -9.29 -3.09
CA ARG A 114 -13.40 -8.60 -4.21
C ARG A 114 -14.82 -8.22 -3.83
N ASP A 115 -15.16 -6.95 -4.00
CA ASP A 115 -16.51 -6.46 -3.73
C ASP A 115 -17.47 -6.74 -4.89
N ARG A 116 -18.75 -6.37 -4.72
CA ARG A 116 -19.78 -6.54 -5.75
C ARG A 116 -19.56 -5.73 -7.03
N PHE A 117 -18.74 -4.68 -6.99
CA PHE A 117 -18.38 -3.86 -8.16
C PHE A 117 -17.12 -4.38 -8.87
N GLY A 118 -16.49 -5.40 -8.28
CA GLY A 118 -15.32 -6.04 -8.81
C GLY A 118 -14.01 -5.37 -8.42
N ALA A 119 -14.04 -4.35 -7.57
CA ALA A 119 -12.84 -3.73 -7.00
C ALA A 119 -12.21 -4.68 -5.97
N TRP A 120 -10.89 -4.64 -5.89
CA TRP A 120 -10.15 -5.36 -4.87
C TRP A 120 -9.99 -4.45 -3.66
N ASN A 121 -10.29 -5.00 -2.48
CA ASN A 121 -10.02 -4.39 -1.20
C ASN A 121 -8.96 -5.26 -0.53
N LEU A 122 -7.76 -4.68 -0.42
CA LEU A 122 -6.57 -5.36 0.05
C LEU A 122 -6.21 -4.81 1.42
N TRP A 123 -6.02 -5.74 2.35
CA TRP A 123 -5.72 -5.51 3.75
C TRP A 123 -4.39 -4.76 3.93
N TYR A 124 -4.26 -4.04 5.05
CA TYR A 124 -3.08 -3.27 5.41
C TYR A 124 -1.77 -4.07 5.28
N ALA A 125 -1.72 -5.30 5.79
CA ALA A 125 -0.49 -6.10 5.70
C ALA A 125 -0.16 -6.53 4.25
N THR A 126 -1.16 -6.70 3.40
CA THR A 126 -0.96 -6.95 1.96
C THR A 126 -0.31 -5.73 1.30
N ALA A 127 -0.83 -4.54 1.60
CA ALA A 127 -0.27 -3.28 1.11
C ALA A 127 1.15 -3.03 1.62
N LEU A 128 1.39 -3.31 2.92
CA LEU A 128 2.72 -3.24 3.52
C LEU A 128 3.71 -4.18 2.82
N LYS A 129 3.33 -5.43 2.60
CA LYS A 129 4.17 -6.40 1.90
C LYS A 129 4.50 -5.93 0.48
N ALA A 130 3.50 -5.41 -0.24
CA ALA A 130 3.68 -4.90 -1.59
C ALA A 130 4.63 -3.70 -1.60
N ALA A 131 4.45 -2.72 -0.72
CA ALA A 131 5.33 -1.56 -0.60
C ALA A 131 6.77 -1.92 -0.21
N GLN A 132 6.96 -2.81 0.77
CA GLN A 132 8.29 -3.29 1.17
C GLN A 132 9.02 -4.06 0.07
N SER A 133 8.29 -4.66 -0.87
CA SER A 133 8.88 -5.40 -1.99
C SER A 133 9.12 -4.49 -3.19
N PHE A 134 8.24 -3.53 -3.43
CA PHE A 134 8.37 -2.52 -4.47
C PHE A 134 9.53 -1.54 -4.23
N ALA A 135 9.63 -0.99 -3.01
CA ALA A 135 10.63 0.01 -2.66
C ALA A 135 12.08 -0.38 -3.03
N PRO A 136 12.57 -1.60 -2.72
CA PRO A 136 13.88 -2.05 -3.19
C PRO A 136 13.94 -2.36 -4.69
N ALA A 137 12.88 -2.92 -5.27
CA ALA A 137 12.82 -3.29 -6.69
C ALA A 137 12.93 -2.06 -7.61
N GLU A 138 12.38 -0.92 -7.17
CA GLU A 138 12.36 0.33 -7.92
C GLU A 138 12.94 1.51 -7.12
N SER A 139 14.05 1.25 -6.43
CA SER A 139 14.66 2.21 -5.49
C SER A 139 14.99 3.59 -6.08
N GLU A 140 15.38 3.67 -7.36
CA GLU A 140 15.67 4.95 -8.01
C GLU A 140 14.41 5.82 -8.17
N LEU A 141 13.29 5.21 -8.52
CA LEU A 141 12.01 5.89 -8.68
C LEU A 141 11.47 6.36 -7.33
N VAL A 142 11.59 5.52 -6.28
CA VAL A 142 11.19 5.89 -4.93
C VAL A 142 12.05 7.03 -4.36
N ASP A 143 13.36 6.97 -4.55
CA ASP A 143 14.29 8.03 -4.10
C ASP A 143 14.06 9.35 -4.85
N LEU A 144 13.82 9.30 -6.16
CA LEU A 144 13.49 10.49 -6.95
C LEU A 144 12.20 11.16 -6.44
N TYR A 145 11.15 10.37 -6.21
CA TYR A 145 9.88 10.89 -5.70
C TYR A 145 10.05 11.55 -4.32
N LEU A 146 10.71 10.86 -3.37
CA LEU A 146 10.97 11.38 -2.03
C LEU A 146 11.74 12.70 -2.04
N ARG A 147 12.78 12.80 -2.87
CA ARG A 147 13.55 14.05 -2.99
C ARG A 147 12.69 15.18 -3.55
N GLY A 148 11.88 14.89 -4.57
CA GLY A 148 10.97 15.86 -5.18
C GLY A 148 10.02 16.47 -4.15
N ILE A 149 9.28 15.63 -3.41
CA ILE A 149 8.32 16.13 -2.41
C ILE A 149 9.02 16.88 -1.26
N GLU A 150 10.21 16.44 -0.83
CA GLU A 150 10.94 17.12 0.23
C GLU A 150 11.50 18.47 -0.21
N GLU A 151 11.96 18.58 -1.46
CA GLU A 151 12.45 19.84 -2.05
C GLU A 151 11.30 20.83 -2.25
N GLU A 152 10.16 20.35 -2.76
CA GLU A 152 8.93 21.14 -2.93
C GLU A 152 8.45 21.71 -1.60
N LEU A 153 8.23 20.87 -0.58
CA LEU A 153 7.79 21.32 0.75
C LEU A 153 8.79 22.27 1.42
N LYS A 154 10.10 22.07 1.20
CA LYS A 154 11.12 23.01 1.69
C LYS A 154 10.97 24.36 1.03
N ALA A 155 10.84 24.40 -0.30
CA ALA A 155 10.72 25.62 -1.09
C ALA A 155 9.44 26.39 -0.73
N GLU A 156 8.29 25.71 -0.73
CA GLU A 156 7.00 26.28 -0.35
C GLU A 156 7.03 26.89 1.05
N GLY A 157 7.69 26.24 2.01
CA GLY A 157 7.74 26.75 3.38
C GLY A 157 8.49 28.08 3.55
N PHE A 158 9.24 28.53 2.53
CA PHE A 158 9.82 29.88 2.49
C PHE A 158 8.87 30.95 1.95
N GLU A 159 7.75 30.55 1.33
CA GLU A 159 6.76 31.48 0.81
C GLU A 159 5.92 32.11 1.95
N PRO A 160 5.57 33.41 1.86
CA PRO A 160 4.74 34.05 2.86
C PRO A 160 3.37 33.35 3.02
N GLY A 161 3.08 32.88 4.23
CA GLY A 161 1.82 32.18 4.56
C GLY A 161 1.91 30.65 4.52
N ASN A 162 2.98 30.07 3.96
CA ASN A 162 3.09 28.63 3.70
C ASN A 162 3.98 27.88 4.70
N ARG A 163 4.16 28.41 5.92
CA ARG A 163 4.99 27.76 6.96
C ARG A 163 4.53 26.33 7.33
N PHE A 164 3.26 26.02 7.08
CA PHE A 164 2.71 24.67 7.29
C PHE A 164 3.43 23.61 6.44
N SER A 165 4.05 23.95 5.30
CA SER A 165 4.83 23.00 4.50
C SER A 165 6.07 22.50 5.25
N HIS A 166 6.70 23.33 6.10
CA HIS A 166 7.77 22.86 7.01
C HIS A 166 7.25 21.97 8.14
N ASP A 167 6.02 22.21 8.61
CA ASP A 167 5.36 21.33 9.59
C ASP A 167 5.05 19.96 8.99
N LEU A 168 4.54 19.92 7.76
CA LEU A 168 4.31 18.69 7.01
C LEU A 168 5.61 17.91 6.78
N LEU A 169 6.68 18.60 6.37
CA LEU A 169 7.99 17.97 6.21
C LEU A 169 8.49 17.32 7.51
N ARG A 170 8.29 17.99 8.66
CA ARG A 170 8.61 17.41 9.98
C ARG A 170 7.71 16.23 10.32
N LYS A 171 6.41 16.32 10.01
CA LYS A 171 5.43 15.25 10.24
C LYS A 171 5.80 13.99 9.46
N TRP A 172 6.19 14.13 8.19
CA TRP A 172 6.49 13.01 7.29
C TRP A 172 7.94 12.52 7.34
N ALA A 173 8.84 13.21 8.05
CA ALA A 173 10.23 12.77 8.18
C ALA A 173 10.39 11.30 8.66
N PRO A 174 9.60 10.79 9.63
CA PRO A 174 9.68 9.39 10.05
C PRO A 174 9.29 8.40 8.94
N SER A 175 8.20 8.67 8.21
CA SER A 175 7.76 7.77 7.13
C SER A 175 8.76 7.78 5.97
N HIS A 176 9.30 8.95 5.60
CA HIS A 176 10.35 9.05 4.57
C HIS A 176 11.62 8.28 4.98
N ALA A 177 12.00 8.32 6.26
CA ALA A 177 13.13 7.54 6.77
C ALA A 177 12.87 6.02 6.66
N LEU A 178 11.65 5.59 6.97
CA LEU A 178 11.22 4.19 6.84
C LEU A 178 11.24 3.71 5.37
N VAL A 179 10.75 4.53 4.44
CA VAL A 179 10.79 4.21 2.99
C VAL A 179 12.23 4.06 2.50
N ARG A 180 13.14 4.95 2.93
CA ARG A 180 14.58 4.83 2.61
C ARG A 180 15.17 3.54 3.17
N ALA A 181 14.78 3.14 4.39
CA ALA A 181 15.24 1.90 4.98
C ALA A 181 14.80 0.68 4.13
N TRP A 182 13.55 0.63 3.65
CA TRP A 182 13.08 -0.44 2.75
C TRP A 182 13.84 -0.46 1.42
N SER A 183 14.11 0.71 0.85
CA SER A 183 14.78 0.85 -0.46
C SER A 183 16.27 0.43 -0.43
N GLN A 184 16.91 0.47 0.74
CA GLN A 184 18.34 0.17 0.91
C GLN A 184 18.64 -1.30 1.26
N VAL A 185 17.64 -2.10 1.63
CA VAL A 185 17.82 -3.52 2.02
C VAL A 185 18.64 -4.33 1.01
N PRO A 186 18.44 -4.23 -0.32
CA PRO A 186 19.24 -5.00 -1.28
C PRO A 186 20.69 -4.51 -1.37
N ARG A 187 20.94 -3.21 -1.20
CA ARG A 187 22.30 -2.65 -1.25
C ARG A 187 23.12 -3.09 -0.04
N GLY A 188 22.50 -3.18 1.13
CA GLY A 188 23.13 -3.74 2.34
C GLY A 188 23.52 -5.20 2.15
N ILE A 189 22.58 -6.04 1.71
CA ILE A 189 22.82 -7.48 1.50
C ILE A 189 23.85 -7.72 0.38
N ALA A 190 23.78 -6.98 -0.73
CA ALA A 190 24.75 -7.10 -1.82
C ALA A 190 26.17 -6.66 -1.40
N ALA A 191 26.29 -5.58 -0.61
CA ALA A 191 27.56 -5.14 -0.06
C ALA A 191 28.14 -6.17 0.92
N GLU A 192 27.33 -6.75 1.80
CA GLU A 192 27.76 -7.81 2.72
C GLU A 192 28.23 -9.08 2.00
N ASN A 193 27.49 -9.50 0.97
CA ASN A 193 27.86 -10.64 0.13
C ASN A 193 29.17 -10.38 -0.63
N GLU A 194 29.37 -9.16 -1.15
CA GLU A 194 30.60 -8.79 -1.84
C GLU A 194 31.79 -8.69 -0.88
N ILE A 195 31.62 -8.14 0.32
CA ILE A 195 32.65 -8.14 1.37
C ILE A 195 33.04 -9.60 1.72
N THR A 196 32.06 -10.49 1.83
CA THR A 196 32.31 -11.91 2.10
C THR A 196 33.08 -12.57 0.96
N ARG A 197 32.70 -12.30 -0.29
CA ARG A 197 33.40 -12.79 -1.48
C ARG A 197 34.84 -12.29 -1.53
N LEU A 198 35.05 -10.99 -1.33
CA LEU A 198 36.38 -10.36 -1.35
C LEU A 198 37.27 -10.91 -0.22
N ARG A 199 36.73 -11.09 0.99
CA ARG A 199 37.45 -11.74 2.09
C ARG A 199 37.87 -13.16 1.74
N SER A 200 37.01 -13.92 1.06
CA SER A 200 37.34 -15.28 0.61
C SER A 200 38.47 -15.28 -0.43
N VAL A 201 38.41 -14.37 -1.42
CA VAL A 201 39.44 -14.23 -2.45
C VAL A 201 40.78 -13.81 -1.86
N VAL A 202 40.80 -12.82 -0.96
CA VAL A 202 42.02 -12.39 -0.26
C VAL A 202 42.59 -13.54 0.58
N SER A 203 41.74 -14.27 1.30
CA SER A 203 42.18 -15.42 2.10
C SER A 203 42.80 -16.52 1.23
N GLN A 204 42.24 -16.78 0.04
CA GLN A 204 42.82 -17.71 -0.93
C GLN A 204 44.13 -17.20 -1.52
N ALA A 205 44.23 -15.92 -1.86
CA ALA A 205 45.45 -15.32 -2.37
C ALA A 205 46.59 -15.38 -1.35
N VAL A 206 46.31 -15.06 -0.08
CA VAL A 206 47.26 -15.20 1.04
C VAL A 206 47.71 -16.65 1.17
N ARG A 207 46.79 -17.61 1.08
CA ARG A 207 47.14 -19.05 1.12
C ARG A 207 48.06 -19.44 -0.03
N PHE A 208 47.76 -19.03 -1.26
CA PHE A 208 48.60 -19.33 -2.43
C PHE A 208 49.98 -18.68 -2.34
N LEU A 209 50.08 -17.47 -1.80
CA LEU A 209 51.38 -16.80 -1.58
C LEU A 209 52.22 -17.51 -0.52
N ARG A 210 51.60 -18.01 0.55
CA ARG A 210 52.28 -18.84 1.56
C ARG A 210 52.72 -20.19 0.99
N ASP A 211 51.85 -20.86 0.23
CA ASP A 211 52.17 -22.13 -0.44
C ASP A 211 53.33 -21.96 -1.47
N ALA A 212 53.48 -20.77 -2.04
CA ALA A 212 54.57 -20.41 -2.95
C ALA A 212 55.86 -19.93 -2.25
N GLY A 213 55.89 -19.88 -0.92
CA GLY A 213 57.05 -19.43 -0.13
C GLY A 213 57.27 -17.90 -0.11
N GLU A 214 56.28 -17.12 -0.52
CA GLU A 214 56.32 -15.66 -0.61
C GLU A 214 55.71 -15.00 0.64
N GLU A 215 56.17 -15.39 1.83
CA GLU A 215 55.62 -14.95 3.13
C GLU A 215 55.56 -13.42 3.27
N ARG A 216 56.58 -12.70 2.77
CA ARG A 216 56.59 -11.22 2.81
C ARG A 216 55.51 -10.55 1.98
N LYS A 217 54.88 -11.26 1.03
CA LYS A 217 53.78 -10.74 0.20
C LYS A 217 52.41 -11.18 0.72
N ALA A 218 52.38 -12.10 1.68
CA ALA A 218 51.16 -12.67 2.25
C ALA A 218 50.70 -11.99 3.55
N ASP A 219 51.52 -11.09 4.10
CA ASP A 219 51.27 -10.22 5.26
C ASP A 219 50.98 -8.78 4.81
#